data_AF-A0A661G0I2-F1
#
_entry.id   AF-A0A661G0I2-F1
#
_cell.length_a   1.000
_cell.length_b   1.000
_cell.length_c   1.000
_cell.angle_alpha   90.00
_cell.angle_beta   90.00
_cell.angle_gamma   90.00
#
_symmetry.space_group_name_H-M   'P 1'
#
loop_
_entity.id
_entity.type
_entity.pdbx_description
1 polymer ?
#
loop_
_entity_poly.entity_id
_entity_poly.type
_entity_poly.pdbx_seq_one_letter_code
_entity_poly.pdbx_strand_id
1 'polypeptide(L)'
;GDKTRDEESASDLCIYHKYEVERIVRVAARLAQRRKGNLCSVDKANVLETSRFWRDITVSTLNAEFPDLNVEHMLVDAAAMHLINRPADFDVIVTENMFGDILTDEASMLAGSLGMLPSASLGESSRGLYEPIHGSAPDIAGKGIANPCGMIASIAMLLRHSLDLNEEAELIEKAISQVIANGARTADIATTADTILSTTEMTDAIIAQLQ
;
A
#
# COMPACT_ATOMS: atom_id res chain seq x y z
N GLY A 1 19.64 -0.80 9.98
CA GLY A 1 20.53 -0.50 11.12
C GLY A 1 21.91 -0.20 10.59
N ASP A 2 22.93 -0.46 11.40
CA ASP A 2 24.34 -0.28 11.01
C ASP A 2 24.66 -1.06 9.73
N LYS A 3 25.45 -0.43 8.88
CA LYS A 3 25.91 -0.99 7.61
C LYS A 3 27.43 -0.95 7.60
N THR A 4 28.07 -2.10 7.44
CA THR A 4 29.52 -2.21 7.39
C THR A 4 29.93 -2.90 6.10
N ARG A 5 31.08 -2.52 5.55
CA ARG A 5 31.65 -3.14 4.36
C ARG A 5 33.16 -2.97 4.37
N ASP A 6 33.88 -4.05 4.12
CA ASP A 6 35.31 -4.08 3.84
C ASP A 6 35.58 -4.85 2.52
N GLU A 7 36.84 -5.20 2.25
CA GLU A 7 37.25 -5.88 1.01
C GLU A 7 36.66 -7.31 0.89
N GLU A 8 36.43 -7.98 2.02
CA GLU A 8 36.07 -9.41 2.06
C GLU A 8 34.66 -9.66 2.62
N SER A 9 34.05 -8.66 3.25
CA SER A 9 32.78 -8.81 3.96
C SER A 9 31.89 -7.57 3.91
N ALA A 10 30.59 -7.80 4.06
CA ALA A 10 29.59 -6.75 4.25
C ALA A 10 28.50 -7.24 5.21
N SER A 11 27.91 -6.32 5.97
CA SER A 11 26.80 -6.64 6.85
C SER A 11 25.79 -5.50 6.94
N ASP A 12 24.52 -5.88 7.11
CA ASP A 12 23.40 -4.97 7.34
C ASP A 12 22.63 -5.45 8.58
N LEU A 13 22.56 -4.60 9.61
CA LEU A 13 21.85 -4.94 10.84
C LEU A 13 20.35 -4.67 10.70
N CYS A 14 19.54 -5.73 10.87
CA CYS A 14 18.09 -5.64 11.06
C CYS A 14 17.76 -5.63 12.56
N ILE A 15 17.19 -4.52 13.03
CA ILE A 15 16.81 -4.33 14.43
C ILE A 15 15.43 -3.68 14.49
N TYR A 16 14.59 -4.18 15.39
CA TYR A 16 13.32 -3.58 15.78
C TYR A 16 13.25 -3.50 17.30
N HIS A 17 12.82 -2.34 17.80
CA HIS A 17 12.45 -2.17 19.19
C HIS A 17 10.96 -2.45 19.38
N LYS A 18 10.58 -2.85 20.61
CA LYS A 18 9.18 -3.16 20.96
C LYS A 18 8.21 -2.05 20.53
N TYR A 19 8.51 -0.80 20.88
CA TYR A 19 7.64 0.35 20.55
C TYR A 19 7.45 0.56 19.05
N GLU A 20 8.41 0.14 18.22
CA GLU A 20 8.34 0.27 16.76
C GLU A 20 7.40 -0.75 16.15
N VAL A 21 7.39 -1.98 16.67
CA VAL A 21 6.46 -3.04 16.26
C VAL A 21 5.05 -2.71 16.74
N GLU A 22 4.90 -2.32 18.00
CA GLU A 22 3.57 -2.00 18.56
C GLU A 22 2.88 -0.87 17.80
N ARG A 23 3.59 0.22 17.47
CA ARG A 23 2.97 1.37 16.79
C ARG A 23 2.45 0.98 15.39
N ILE A 24 3.19 0.18 14.62
CA ILE A 24 2.78 -0.20 13.26
C ILE A 24 1.67 -1.24 13.29
N VAL A 25 1.71 -2.19 14.25
CA VAL A 25 0.64 -3.17 14.45
C VAL A 25 -0.65 -2.48 14.86
N ARG A 26 -0.62 -1.47 15.75
CA ARG A 26 -1.80 -0.68 16.11
C ARG A 26 -2.39 0.07 14.92
N VAL A 27 -1.57 0.59 14.02
CA VAL A 27 -2.04 1.24 12.78
C VAL A 27 -2.74 0.21 11.89
N ALA A 28 -2.10 -0.94 11.63
CA ALA A 28 -2.66 -2.00 10.80
C ALA A 28 -3.96 -2.58 11.37
N ALA A 29 -4.02 -2.79 12.69
CA ALA A 29 -5.22 -3.26 13.39
C ALA A 29 -6.41 -2.30 13.22
N ARG A 30 -6.18 -0.99 13.42
CA ARG A 30 -7.22 0.04 13.18
C ARG A 30 -7.68 0.09 11.72
N LEU A 31 -6.77 -0.14 10.77
CA LEU A 31 -7.13 -0.25 9.35
C LEU A 31 -8.00 -1.48 9.10
N ALA A 32 -7.63 -2.64 9.66
CA ALA A 32 -8.40 -3.88 9.52
C ALA A 32 -9.82 -3.74 10.11
N GLN A 33 -9.98 -3.09 11.27
CA GLN A 33 -11.29 -2.82 11.89
C GLN A 33 -12.22 -1.99 11.01
N ARG A 34 -11.67 -1.10 10.17
CA ARG A 34 -12.44 -0.26 9.24
C ARG A 34 -12.71 -0.95 7.89
N ARG A 35 -12.23 -2.18 7.72
CA ARG A 35 -12.33 -2.98 6.48
C ARG A 35 -13.08 -4.28 6.77
N LYS A 36 -12.51 -5.45 6.44
CA LYS A 36 -13.16 -6.75 6.62
C LYS A 36 -12.86 -7.38 7.99
N GLY A 37 -12.07 -6.72 8.83
CA GLY A 37 -11.68 -7.22 10.16
C GLY A 37 -10.61 -8.30 10.14
N ASN A 38 -9.92 -8.51 9.00
CA ASN A 38 -8.86 -9.52 8.87
C ASN A 38 -7.48 -8.85 8.82
N LEU A 39 -6.53 -9.33 9.61
CA LEU A 39 -5.15 -8.86 9.64
C LEU A 39 -4.19 -10.03 9.45
N CYS A 40 -3.36 -9.98 8.42
CA CYS A 40 -2.26 -10.92 8.22
C CYS A 40 -0.94 -10.28 8.65
N SER A 41 -0.26 -10.87 9.63
CA SER A 41 1.09 -10.49 10.04
C SER A 41 2.11 -11.37 9.32
N VAL A 42 2.99 -10.75 8.54
CA VAL A 42 4.00 -11.46 7.74
C VAL A 42 5.39 -11.31 8.37
N ASP A 43 6.14 -12.41 8.46
CA ASP A 43 7.47 -12.45 9.05
C ASP A 43 8.33 -13.63 8.53
N LYS A 44 9.53 -13.83 9.08
CA LYS A 44 10.36 -15.04 8.88
C LYS A 44 10.76 -15.69 10.21
N ALA A 45 9.81 -15.84 11.14
CA ALA A 45 10.07 -16.28 12.52
C ALA A 45 10.63 -17.70 12.64
N ASN A 46 10.56 -18.52 11.59
CA ASN A 46 11.23 -19.83 11.56
C ASN A 46 12.76 -19.71 11.49
N VAL A 47 13.31 -18.59 11.01
CA VAL A 47 14.75 -18.37 10.84
C VAL A 47 15.28 -17.18 11.64
N LEU A 48 14.60 -16.02 11.59
CA LEU A 48 15.13 -14.75 12.10
C LEU A 48 14.64 -14.43 13.51
N GLU A 49 15.56 -14.08 14.42
CA GLU A 49 15.22 -13.60 15.77
C GLU A 49 14.41 -12.29 15.73
N THR A 50 14.73 -11.36 14.83
CA THR A 50 13.95 -10.13 14.66
C THR A 50 12.49 -10.44 14.28
N SER A 51 12.26 -11.46 13.46
CA SER A 51 10.91 -11.90 13.11
C SER A 51 10.20 -12.65 14.23
N ARG A 52 10.91 -13.42 15.06
CA ARG A 52 10.34 -14.03 16.29
C ARG A 52 9.88 -12.93 17.25
N PHE A 53 10.75 -11.96 17.50
CA PHE A 53 10.45 -10.79 18.31
C PHE A 53 9.25 -10.00 17.73
N TRP A 54 9.24 -9.74 16.43
CA TRP A 54 8.10 -9.11 15.74
C TRP A 54 6.79 -9.86 16.00
N ARG A 55 6.79 -11.19 15.84
CA ARG A 55 5.61 -12.03 16.06
C ARG A 55 5.14 -11.99 17.51
N ASP A 56 6.04 -12.14 18.47
CA ASP A 56 5.71 -12.09 19.90
C ASP A 56 5.06 -10.75 20.30
N ILE A 57 5.65 -9.63 19.85
CA ILE A 57 5.08 -8.31 20.11
C ILE A 57 3.74 -8.12 19.39
N THR A 58 3.62 -8.58 18.14
CA THR A 58 2.36 -8.51 17.38
C THR A 58 1.23 -9.27 18.09
N VAL A 59 1.47 -10.54 18.46
CA VAL A 59 0.50 -11.37 19.18
C VAL A 59 0.09 -10.72 20.50
N SER A 60 1.07 -10.28 21.30
CA SER A 60 0.77 -9.67 22.60
C SER A 60 -0.03 -8.37 22.48
N THR A 61 0.26 -7.55 21.47
CA THR A 61 -0.45 -6.29 21.21
C THR A 61 -1.88 -6.55 20.75
N LEU A 62 -2.07 -7.44 19.77
CA LEU A 62 -3.38 -7.72 19.20
C LEU A 62 -4.32 -8.39 20.21
N ASN A 63 -3.82 -9.34 21.00
CA ASN A 63 -4.62 -9.99 22.05
C ASN A 63 -5.05 -9.02 23.16
N ALA A 64 -4.22 -8.03 23.48
CA ALA A 64 -4.51 -7.06 24.53
C ALA A 64 -5.46 -5.95 24.07
N GLU A 65 -5.30 -5.46 22.84
CA GLU A 65 -5.94 -4.22 22.38
C GLU A 65 -7.00 -4.45 21.29
N PHE A 66 -6.94 -5.56 20.54
CA PHE A 66 -7.79 -5.84 19.39
C PHE A 66 -8.29 -7.31 19.35
N PRO A 67 -8.91 -7.82 20.42
CA PRO A 67 -9.27 -9.24 20.54
C PRO A 67 -10.31 -9.70 19.51
N ASP A 68 -11.05 -8.78 18.89
CA ASP A 68 -12.11 -9.06 17.92
C ASP A 68 -11.59 -9.21 16.48
N LEU A 69 -10.31 -8.91 16.21
CA LEU A 69 -9.74 -9.07 14.87
C LEU A 69 -9.45 -10.54 14.56
N ASN A 70 -9.72 -10.94 13.32
CA ASN A 70 -9.26 -12.23 12.81
C ASN A 70 -7.80 -12.09 12.34
N VAL A 71 -6.88 -12.67 13.10
CA VAL A 71 -5.44 -12.52 12.88
C VAL A 71 -4.83 -13.82 12.37
N GLU A 72 -4.11 -13.73 11.25
CA GLU A 72 -3.28 -14.81 10.72
C GLU A 72 -1.80 -14.40 10.78
N HIS A 73 -0.92 -15.37 11.03
CA HIS A 73 0.53 -15.18 10.90
C HIS A 73 1.06 -16.04 9.77
N MET A 74 1.78 -15.41 8.84
CA MET A 74 2.26 -16.05 7.62
C MET A 74 3.76 -15.82 7.45
N LEU A 75 4.47 -16.80 6.90
CA LEU A 75 5.86 -16.62 6.53
C LEU A 75 5.95 -15.85 5.19
N VAL A 76 6.95 -14.98 5.04
CA VAL A 76 7.09 -14.11 3.84
C VAL A 76 7.16 -14.87 2.51
N ASP A 77 7.73 -16.06 2.48
CA ASP A 77 7.74 -16.93 1.29
C ASP A 77 6.34 -17.46 0.95
N ALA A 78 5.56 -17.86 1.96
CA ALA A 78 4.17 -18.25 1.75
C ALA A 78 3.30 -17.04 1.35
N ALA A 79 3.55 -15.86 1.92
CA ALA A 79 2.85 -14.63 1.57
C ALA A 79 3.06 -14.25 0.10
N ALA A 80 4.31 -14.28 -0.39
CA ALA A 80 4.61 -14.06 -1.81
C ALA A 80 3.85 -15.06 -2.71
N MET A 81 3.93 -16.36 -2.40
CA MET A 81 3.17 -17.38 -3.17
C MET A 81 1.66 -17.14 -3.15
N HIS A 82 1.10 -16.67 -2.04
CA HIS A 82 -0.33 -16.41 -1.90
C HIS A 82 -0.78 -15.10 -2.55
N LEU A 83 0.07 -14.08 -2.62
CA LEU A 83 -0.20 -12.90 -3.42
C LEU A 83 -0.39 -13.27 -4.90
N ILE A 84 0.42 -14.19 -5.43
CA ILE A 84 0.27 -14.64 -6.82
C ILE A 84 -1.00 -15.48 -7.02
N ASN A 85 -1.23 -16.49 -6.18
CA ASN A 85 -2.27 -17.50 -6.43
C ASN A 85 -3.66 -17.10 -5.90
N ARG A 86 -3.73 -16.33 -4.81
CA ARG A 86 -4.98 -15.97 -4.12
C ARG A 86 -4.94 -14.57 -3.48
N PRO A 87 -4.60 -13.51 -4.23
CA PRO A 87 -4.43 -12.16 -3.68
C PRO A 87 -5.71 -11.62 -3.00
N ALA A 88 -6.89 -12.04 -3.46
CA ALA A 88 -8.18 -11.58 -2.95
C ALA A 88 -8.51 -12.09 -1.52
N ASP A 89 -7.75 -13.07 -1.01
CA ASP A 89 -7.91 -13.58 0.34
C ASP A 89 -7.44 -12.56 1.40
N PHE A 90 -6.50 -11.67 1.04
CA PHE A 90 -5.95 -10.68 1.96
C PHE A 90 -6.88 -9.45 2.12
N ASP A 91 -6.88 -8.89 3.34
CA ASP A 91 -7.52 -7.61 3.64
C ASP A 91 -6.48 -6.54 4.02
N VAL A 92 -5.81 -6.74 5.17
CA VAL A 92 -4.68 -5.91 5.61
C VAL A 92 -3.48 -6.80 5.90
N ILE A 93 -2.32 -6.43 5.37
CA ILE A 93 -1.04 -7.07 5.66
C ILE A 93 -0.19 -6.11 6.49
N VAL A 94 0.46 -6.62 7.53
CA VAL A 94 1.46 -5.88 8.32
C VAL A 94 2.76 -6.68 8.37
N THR A 95 3.88 -6.01 8.12
CA THR A 95 5.20 -6.65 8.02
C THR A 95 6.33 -5.64 8.29
N GLU A 96 7.55 -6.14 8.48
CA GLU A 96 8.74 -5.31 8.56
C GLU A 96 9.09 -4.64 7.23
N ASN A 97 9.95 -3.61 7.28
CA ASN A 97 10.25 -2.72 6.14
C ASN A 97 10.68 -3.48 4.87
N MET A 98 11.71 -4.32 4.95
CA MET A 98 12.25 -5.02 3.77
C MET A 98 11.25 -6.00 3.14
N PHE A 99 10.51 -6.74 3.97
CA PHE A 99 9.46 -7.62 3.47
C PHE A 99 8.28 -6.83 2.90
N GLY A 100 7.94 -5.69 3.50
CA GLY A 100 6.93 -4.77 3.01
C GLY A 100 7.26 -4.29 1.61
N ASP A 101 8.46 -3.75 1.42
CA ASP A 101 8.99 -3.27 0.13
C ASP A 101 8.80 -4.32 -0.99
N ILE A 102 9.27 -5.55 -0.74
CA ILE A 102 9.17 -6.66 -1.71
C ILE A 102 7.70 -7.03 -1.99
N LEU A 103 6.89 -7.23 -0.95
CA LEU A 103 5.51 -7.68 -1.11
C LEU A 103 4.60 -6.60 -1.72
N THR A 104 4.87 -5.31 -1.44
CA THR A 104 4.11 -4.21 -2.04
C THR A 104 4.43 -4.07 -3.52
N ASP A 105 5.68 -4.25 -3.93
CA ASP A 105 6.04 -4.25 -5.36
C ASP A 105 5.43 -5.44 -6.10
N GLU A 106 5.46 -6.63 -5.50
CA GLU A 106 4.80 -7.82 -6.03
C GLU A 106 3.29 -7.60 -6.21
N ALA A 107 2.61 -7.12 -5.17
CA ALA A 107 1.18 -6.81 -5.21
C ALA A 107 0.86 -5.73 -6.28
N SER A 108 1.73 -4.74 -6.41
CA SER A 108 1.56 -3.64 -7.38
C SER A 108 1.68 -4.11 -8.82
N MET A 109 2.58 -5.06 -9.10
CA MET A 109 2.69 -5.71 -10.41
C MET A 109 1.47 -6.58 -10.72
N LEU A 110 0.95 -7.31 -9.72
CA LEU A 110 -0.24 -8.15 -9.90
C LEU A 110 -1.50 -7.31 -10.16
N ALA A 111 -1.59 -6.10 -9.61
CA ALA A 111 -2.66 -5.15 -9.92
C ALA A 111 -2.61 -4.65 -11.38
N GLY A 112 -1.48 -4.80 -12.07
CA GLY A 112 -1.32 -4.57 -13.51
C GLY A 112 -1.13 -3.11 -13.93
N SER A 113 -1.25 -2.14 -13.03
CA SER A 113 -0.99 -0.72 -13.35
C SER A 113 -0.45 0.06 -12.17
N LEU A 114 0.85 0.37 -12.21
CA LEU A 114 1.51 1.24 -11.23
C LEU A 114 0.93 2.67 -11.23
N GLY A 115 0.51 3.18 -12.38
CA GLY A 115 -0.03 4.54 -12.52
C GLY A 115 -1.33 4.77 -11.75
N MET A 116 -2.00 3.70 -11.35
CA MET A 116 -3.29 3.74 -10.63
C MET A 116 -3.14 3.65 -9.11
N LEU A 117 -1.96 3.30 -8.59
CA LEU A 117 -1.81 2.89 -7.20
C LEU A 117 -1.42 4.06 -6.29
N PRO A 118 -2.25 4.42 -5.29
CA PRO A 118 -1.95 5.46 -4.33
C PRO A 118 -1.06 4.93 -3.19
N SER A 119 -0.50 5.85 -2.40
CA SER A 119 0.22 5.51 -1.17
C SER A 119 0.11 6.59 -0.10
N ALA A 120 0.35 6.19 1.14
CA ALA A 120 0.41 7.08 2.29
C ALA A 120 1.47 6.62 3.30
N SER A 121 2.25 7.57 3.80
CA SER A 121 3.13 7.40 4.96
C SER A 121 2.53 8.14 6.15
N LEU A 122 2.07 7.39 7.15
CA LEU A 122 1.32 7.92 8.29
C LEU A 122 2.19 7.96 9.55
N GLY A 123 2.07 9.06 10.31
CA GLY A 123 2.65 9.19 11.64
C GLY A 123 1.65 8.86 12.76
N GLU A 124 2.03 9.15 14.01
CA GLU A 124 1.12 9.02 15.17
C GLU A 124 0.03 10.11 15.21
N SER A 125 0.29 11.25 14.57
CA SER A 125 -0.67 12.35 14.44
C SER A 125 -1.57 12.18 13.22
N SER A 126 -2.53 13.08 13.03
CA SER A 126 -3.34 13.12 11.82
C SER A 126 -2.56 13.53 10.56
N ARG A 127 -1.29 13.95 10.65
CA ARG A 127 -0.49 14.31 9.47
C ARG A 127 0.12 13.07 8.82
N GLY A 128 0.00 13.00 7.49
CA GLY A 128 0.65 12.01 6.64
C GLY A 128 1.26 12.64 5.40
N LEU A 129 2.16 11.90 4.76
CA LEU A 129 2.64 12.17 3.41
C LEU A 129 1.85 11.28 2.44
N TYR A 130 1.32 11.85 1.36
CA TYR A 130 0.49 11.16 0.39
C TYR A 130 1.07 11.37 -1.00
N GLU A 131 1.40 10.28 -1.67
CA GLU A 131 2.07 10.28 -2.98
C GLU A 131 1.66 9.03 -3.76
N PRO A 132 1.70 9.02 -5.10
CA PRO A 132 1.53 7.79 -5.87
C PRO A 132 2.78 6.92 -5.72
N ILE A 133 2.66 5.60 -5.87
CA ILE A 133 3.83 4.71 -5.78
C ILE A 133 4.76 4.82 -7.00
N HIS A 134 4.27 5.36 -8.11
CA HIS A 134 5.07 5.44 -9.34
C HIS A 134 6.22 6.44 -9.19
N GLY A 135 7.33 6.15 -9.87
CA GLY A 135 8.49 7.05 -9.90
C GLY A 135 8.27 8.34 -10.73
N SER A 136 9.36 9.05 -10.98
CA SER A 136 9.35 10.36 -11.64
C SER A 136 9.08 10.35 -13.16
N ALA A 137 9.16 9.17 -13.81
CA ALA A 137 8.92 8.97 -15.25
C ALA A 137 9.52 10.09 -16.15
N PRO A 138 10.86 10.30 -16.11
CA PRO A 138 11.51 11.46 -16.74
C PRO A 138 11.37 11.49 -18.26
N ASP A 139 11.16 10.34 -18.88
CA ASP A 139 10.95 10.15 -20.31
C ASP A 139 9.62 10.74 -20.81
N ILE A 140 8.60 10.89 -19.94
CA ILE A 140 7.30 11.48 -20.29
C ILE A 140 7.04 12.84 -19.62
N ALA A 141 8.00 13.35 -18.83
CA ALA A 141 7.88 14.63 -18.16
C ALA A 141 7.58 15.77 -19.15
N GLY A 142 6.58 16.59 -18.82
CA GLY A 142 6.15 17.74 -19.64
C GLY A 142 5.37 17.38 -20.92
N LYS A 143 5.10 16.09 -21.19
CA LYS A 143 4.35 15.67 -22.39
C LYS A 143 2.83 15.60 -22.20
N GLY A 144 2.33 15.74 -20.96
CA GLY A 144 0.90 15.72 -20.66
C GLY A 144 0.23 14.34 -20.87
N ILE A 145 1.00 13.24 -20.75
CA ILE A 145 0.53 11.86 -20.96
C ILE A 145 0.66 10.98 -19.71
N ALA A 146 1.05 11.54 -18.58
CA ALA A 146 1.13 10.82 -17.31
C ALA A 146 -0.27 10.46 -16.80
N ASN A 147 -0.41 9.29 -16.17
CA ASN A 147 -1.64 8.87 -15.53
C ASN A 147 -1.85 9.62 -14.20
N PRO A 148 -2.92 10.45 -14.06
CA PRO A 148 -3.15 11.20 -12.83
C PRO A 148 -3.84 10.38 -11.72
N CYS A 149 -4.36 9.19 -12.05
CA CYS A 149 -5.25 8.44 -11.15
C CYS A 149 -4.59 8.08 -9.82
N GLY A 150 -3.35 7.59 -9.81
CA GLY A 150 -2.65 7.26 -8.56
C GLY A 150 -2.49 8.47 -7.63
N MET A 151 -2.12 9.62 -8.17
CA MET A 151 -2.00 10.86 -7.37
C MET A 151 -3.36 11.33 -6.84
N ILE A 152 -4.41 11.29 -7.67
CA ILE A 152 -5.77 11.66 -7.24
C ILE A 152 -6.28 10.69 -6.17
N ALA A 153 -6.00 9.39 -6.31
CA ALA A 153 -6.33 8.40 -5.29
C ALA A 153 -5.54 8.62 -3.98
N SER A 154 -4.29 9.10 -4.05
CA SER A 154 -3.54 9.51 -2.85
C SER A 154 -4.17 10.72 -2.15
N ILE A 155 -4.85 11.61 -2.89
CA ILE A 155 -5.67 12.69 -2.30
C ILE A 155 -6.89 12.10 -1.58
N ALA A 156 -7.54 11.08 -2.13
CA ALA A 156 -8.63 10.39 -1.42
C ALA A 156 -8.13 9.78 -0.09
N MET A 157 -6.94 9.17 -0.09
CA MET A 157 -6.28 8.72 1.15
C MET A 157 -6.02 9.87 2.13
N LEU A 158 -5.60 11.04 1.64
CA LEU A 158 -5.41 12.24 2.47
C LEU A 158 -6.71 12.67 3.14
N LEU A 159 -7.80 12.79 2.38
CA LEU A 159 -9.11 13.18 2.89
C LEU A 159 -9.55 12.21 4.00
N ARG A 160 -9.40 10.90 3.75
CA ARG A 160 -9.80 9.83 4.67
C ARG A 160 -8.96 9.76 5.93
N HIS A 161 -7.64 9.80 5.81
CA HIS A 161 -6.74 9.48 6.92
C HIS A 161 -6.27 10.71 7.70
N SER A 162 -6.17 11.87 7.06
CA SER A 162 -5.70 13.10 7.70
C SER A 162 -6.80 14.08 8.07
N LEU A 163 -7.91 14.11 7.32
CA LEU A 163 -8.97 15.10 7.48
C LEU A 163 -10.30 14.53 7.97
N ASP A 164 -10.41 13.21 8.08
CA ASP A 164 -11.64 12.49 8.46
C ASP A 164 -12.84 12.75 7.51
N LEU A 165 -12.53 13.11 6.26
CA LEU A 165 -13.49 13.39 5.18
C LEU A 165 -13.75 12.13 4.37
N ASN A 166 -14.45 11.17 4.99
CA ASN A 166 -14.68 9.84 4.43
C ASN A 166 -15.62 9.86 3.21
N GLU A 167 -16.65 10.71 3.23
CA GLU A 167 -17.63 10.82 2.14
C GLU A 167 -16.96 11.37 0.87
N GLU A 168 -16.13 12.41 1.02
CA GLU A 168 -15.39 13.03 -0.07
C GLU A 168 -14.32 12.10 -0.64
N ALA A 169 -13.63 11.33 0.21
CA ALA A 169 -12.70 10.30 -0.24
C ALA A 169 -13.42 9.24 -1.10
N GLU A 170 -14.58 8.75 -0.66
CA GLU A 170 -15.37 7.79 -1.41
C GLU A 170 -15.88 8.35 -2.74
N LEU A 171 -16.25 9.63 -2.80
CA LEU A 171 -16.68 10.28 -4.04
C LEU A 171 -15.55 10.26 -5.08
N ILE A 172 -14.32 10.58 -4.67
CA ILE A 172 -13.14 10.52 -5.55
C ILE A 172 -12.88 9.08 -6.02
N GLU A 173 -12.86 8.12 -5.10
CA GLU A 173 -12.62 6.71 -5.41
C GLU A 173 -13.67 6.15 -6.40
N LYS A 174 -14.96 6.51 -6.20
CA LYS A 174 -16.06 6.15 -7.10
C LYS A 174 -15.92 6.82 -8.47
N ALA A 175 -15.55 8.10 -8.50
CA ALA A 175 -15.33 8.83 -9.75
C ALA A 175 -14.23 8.19 -10.61
N ILE A 176 -13.07 7.89 -10.02
CA ILE A 176 -11.98 7.16 -10.71
C ILE A 176 -12.49 5.83 -11.22
N SER A 177 -13.15 5.04 -10.36
CA SER A 177 -13.67 3.72 -10.72
C SER A 177 -14.66 3.79 -11.90
N GLN A 178 -15.55 4.78 -11.90
CA GLN A 178 -16.55 4.96 -12.95
C GLN A 178 -15.93 5.41 -14.28
N VAL A 179 -14.96 6.32 -14.26
CA VAL A 179 -14.22 6.76 -15.46
C VAL A 179 -13.51 5.57 -16.12
N ILE A 180 -12.83 4.75 -15.32
CA ILE A 180 -12.15 3.55 -15.81
C ILE A 180 -13.17 2.51 -16.30
N ALA A 181 -14.29 2.31 -15.61
CA ALA A 181 -15.35 1.41 -16.05
C ALA A 181 -15.99 1.86 -17.39
N ASN A 182 -16.05 3.17 -17.63
CA ASN A 182 -16.55 3.76 -18.88
C ASN A 182 -15.54 3.72 -20.04
N GLY A 183 -14.36 3.10 -19.84
CA GLY A 183 -13.38 2.87 -20.90
C GLY A 183 -12.32 3.96 -21.07
N ALA A 184 -12.27 4.96 -20.19
CA ALA A 184 -11.20 5.95 -20.23
C ALA A 184 -9.85 5.30 -19.90
N ARG A 185 -8.83 5.54 -20.72
CA ARG A 185 -7.49 4.97 -20.53
C ARG A 185 -6.43 6.02 -20.80
N THR A 186 -5.44 6.14 -19.92
CA THR A 186 -4.14 6.76 -20.26
C THR A 186 -3.23 5.71 -20.88
N ALA A 187 -2.10 6.15 -21.47
CA ALA A 187 -1.24 5.29 -22.28
C ALA A 187 -0.72 4.04 -21.54
N ASP A 188 -0.51 4.13 -20.23
CA ASP A 188 0.00 3.05 -19.36
C ASP A 188 -1.02 1.94 -19.08
N ILE A 189 -2.31 2.21 -19.23
CA ILE A 189 -3.41 1.25 -18.99
C ILE A 189 -4.20 0.92 -20.26
N ALA A 190 -3.88 1.57 -21.37
CA ALA A 190 -4.53 1.35 -22.66
C ALA A 190 -4.08 0.03 -23.30
N THR A 191 -5.03 -0.66 -23.93
CA THR A 191 -4.79 -1.76 -24.86
C THR A 191 -4.91 -1.28 -26.31
N THR A 192 -4.64 -2.16 -27.28
CA THR A 192 -4.53 -1.78 -28.71
C THR A 192 -5.81 -1.20 -29.31
N ALA A 193 -6.96 -1.40 -28.69
CA ALA A 193 -8.26 -0.92 -29.17
C ALA A 193 -8.74 0.36 -28.45
N ASP A 194 -8.03 0.81 -27.42
CA ASP A 194 -8.49 1.89 -26.55
C ASP A 194 -8.16 3.28 -27.11
N THR A 195 -9.02 4.25 -26.82
CA THR A 195 -8.71 5.67 -27.03
C THR A 195 -7.85 6.15 -25.87
N ILE A 196 -6.65 6.65 -26.18
CA ILE A 196 -5.69 7.13 -25.18
C ILE A 196 -6.00 8.59 -24.85
N LEU A 197 -6.28 8.85 -23.57
CA LEU A 197 -6.44 10.17 -23.00
C LEU A 197 -5.11 10.75 -22.52
N SER A 198 -4.98 12.06 -22.65
CA SER A 198 -3.96 12.86 -21.96
C SER A 198 -4.24 12.95 -20.45
N THR A 199 -3.26 13.44 -19.70
CA THR A 199 -3.40 13.72 -18.26
C THR A 199 -4.59 14.63 -17.98
N THR A 200 -4.75 15.69 -18.78
CA THR A 200 -5.85 16.66 -18.63
C THR A 200 -7.19 16.02 -18.95
N GLU A 201 -7.31 15.31 -20.07
CA GLU A 201 -8.57 14.66 -20.46
C GLU A 201 -9.02 13.61 -19.45
N MET A 202 -8.10 12.82 -18.88
CA MET A 202 -8.40 11.88 -17.80
C MET A 202 -8.88 12.63 -16.54
N THR A 203 -8.22 13.74 -16.18
CA THR A 203 -8.60 14.55 -15.03
C THR A 203 -10.00 15.16 -15.21
N ASP A 204 -10.29 15.71 -16.39
CA ASP A 204 -11.60 16.29 -16.72
C ASP A 204 -12.71 15.22 -16.67
N ALA A 205 -12.41 14.01 -17.16
CA ALA A 205 -13.34 12.89 -17.07
C ALA A 205 -13.65 12.52 -15.60
N ILE A 206 -12.65 12.54 -14.72
CA ILE A 206 -12.84 12.28 -13.28
C ILE A 206 -13.68 13.39 -12.64
N ILE A 207 -13.37 14.66 -12.92
CA ILE A 207 -14.14 15.81 -12.40
C ILE A 207 -15.61 15.72 -12.82
N ALA A 208 -15.88 15.29 -14.06
CA ALA A 208 -17.24 15.13 -14.56
C ALA A 208 -18.06 14.04 -13.82
N GLN A 209 -17.40 13.08 -13.14
CA GLN A 209 -18.07 12.05 -12.33
C GLN A 209 -18.24 12.44 -10.85
N LEU A 210 -17.78 13.63 -10.43
CA LEU A 210 -17.98 14.14 -9.07
C LEU A 210 -19.32 14.88 -8.87
N GLN A 211 -20.09 15.07 -9.95
CA GLN A 211 -21.42 15.71 -9.95
C GLN A 211 -22.53 14.69 -9.74
#